data_AF-A0A7V3XJW1-F1
#
_entry.id   AF-A0A7V3XJW1-F1
#
_cell.length_a   1.000
_cell.length_b   1.000
_cell.length_c   1.000
_cell.angle_alpha   90.00
_cell.angle_beta   90.00
_cell.angle_gamma   90.00
#
_symmetry.space_group_name_H-M   'P 1'
#
loop_
_entity.id
_entity.type
_entity.pdbx_description
1 polymer ?
#
loop_
_entity_poly.entity_id
_entity_poly.type
_entity_poly.pdbx_seq_one_letter_code
_entity_poly.pdbx_strand_id
1 'polypeptide(L)' 'MVLLWGALAAANEVRPATGPVDGLGLPPTDLARVAVGTAAPDFALEGQDGEVVRLSGFRGRRNVVLSFYRGHW' A
#
# COMPACT_ATOMS: atom_id res chain seq x y z
N MET A 1 15.08 -8.34 -47.87
CA MET A 1 15.65 -8.57 -46.52
C MET A 1 15.14 -7.45 -45.61
N VAL A 2 13.98 -7.63 -44.99
CA VAL A 2 13.35 -6.63 -44.10
C VAL A 2 13.43 -7.18 -42.69
N LEU A 3 14.14 -6.48 -41.81
CA LEU A 3 14.34 -6.87 -40.42
C LEU A 3 13.09 -6.54 -39.58
N LEU A 4 12.69 -7.54 -38.80
CA LEU A 4 11.60 -7.57 -37.83
C LEU A 4 11.64 -6.36 -36.87
N TRP A 5 10.51 -5.67 -36.70
CA TRP A 5 10.28 -4.84 -35.52
C TRP A 5 9.46 -5.66 -34.54
N GLY A 6 10.11 -6.22 -33.53
CA GLY A 6 9.44 -6.84 -32.39
C GLY A 6 8.73 -5.76 -31.58
N ALA A 7 7.40 -5.78 -31.57
CA ALA A 7 6.63 -5.07 -30.56
C ALA A 7 7.00 -5.68 -29.19
N LEU A 8 7.66 -4.91 -28.33
CA LEU A 8 7.72 -5.25 -26.92
C LEU A 8 6.28 -5.33 -26.42
N ALA A 9 5.85 -6.52 -26.02
CA ALA A 9 4.65 -6.67 -25.23
C ALA A 9 4.82 -5.82 -23.97
N ALA A 10 3.96 -4.81 -23.79
CA ALA A 10 3.81 -4.15 -22.51
C ALA A 10 3.39 -5.24 -21.52
N ALA A 11 4.31 -5.67 -20.65
CA ALA A 11 3.98 -6.53 -19.54
C ALA A 11 2.93 -5.80 -18.71
N ASN A 12 1.75 -6.41 -18.57
CA ASN A 12 0.68 -5.90 -17.75
C ASN A 12 1.15 -5.97 -16.29
N GLU A 13 1.78 -4.90 -15.80
CA GLU A 13 2.24 -4.80 -14.41
C GLU A 13 1.02 -4.93 -13.49
N VAL A 14 0.90 -6.07 -12.81
CA VAL A 14 -0.01 -6.21 -11.68
C VAL A 14 0.60 -5.38 -10.55
N ARG A 15 0.26 -4.10 -10.54
CA ARG A 15 0.65 -3.19 -9.46
C ARG A 15 0.07 -3.75 -8.16
N PRO A 16 0.89 -3.95 -7.10
CA PRO A 16 0.35 -4.39 -5.83
C PRO A 16 -0.72 -3.40 -5.38
N ALA A 17 -1.89 -3.91 -4.99
CA ALA A 17 -3.00 -3.06 -4.60
C ALA A 17 -2.60 -2.19 -3.41
N THR A 18 -2.66 -0.87 -3.59
CA THR A 18 -2.44 0.13 -2.53
C THR A 18 -3.77 0.49 -1.87
N GLY A 19 -3.70 0.99 -0.63
CA GLY A 19 -4.85 1.33 0.20
C GLY A 19 -5.07 0.36 1.36
N PRO A 20 -6.25 0.44 2.02
CA PRO A 20 -6.63 -0.49 3.07
C PRO A 20 -6.68 -1.92 2.55
N VAL A 21 -6.02 -2.84 3.26
CA VAL A 21 -6.13 -4.28 2.97
C VAL A 21 -7.40 -4.82 3.60
N ASP A 22 -7.82 -4.25 4.73
CA ASP A 22 -9.07 -4.54 5.42
C ASP A 22 -10.03 -3.34 5.42
N GLY A 23 -11.32 -3.61 5.61
CA GLY A 23 -12.33 -2.56 5.80
C GLY A 23 -12.61 -1.69 4.56
N LEU A 24 -12.46 -2.24 3.35
CA LEU A 24 -12.73 -1.56 2.07
C LEU A 24 -14.18 -1.04 1.91
N GLY A 25 -15.13 -1.63 2.64
CA GLY A 25 -16.55 -1.23 2.61
C GLY A 25 -17.00 -0.36 3.79
N LEU A 26 -16.07 0.02 4.66
CA LEU A 26 -16.40 0.83 5.85
C LEU A 26 -16.38 2.32 5.49
N PRO A 27 -17.25 3.14 6.12
CA PRO A 27 -17.20 4.58 5.92
C PRO A 27 -15.87 5.14 6.44
N PRO A 28 -15.30 6.18 5.80
CA PRO A 28 -14.04 6.79 6.26
C PRO A 28 -14.07 7.33 7.69
N THR A 29 -15.26 7.54 8.23
CA THR A 29 -15.52 8.04 9.58
C THR A 29 -15.70 6.93 10.62
N ASP A 30 -15.54 5.66 10.24
CA ASP A 30 -15.51 4.55 11.20
C ASP A 30 -14.17 4.51 11.95
N LEU A 31 -14.07 5.35 12.98
CA LEU A 31 -12.87 5.49 13.81
C LEU A 31 -12.71 4.33 14.82
N ALA A 32 -13.75 3.50 15.03
CA ALA A 32 -13.73 2.45 16.05
C ALA A 32 -12.70 1.36 15.77
N ARG A 33 -12.25 1.22 14.52
CA ARG A 33 -11.19 0.30 14.10
C ARG A 33 -9.78 0.70 14.56
N VAL A 34 -9.59 1.95 15.02
CA VAL A 34 -8.32 2.44 15.54
C VAL A 34 -8.45 2.63 17.05
N ALA A 35 -8.06 1.60 17.80
CA ALA A 35 -8.17 1.60 19.25
C ALA A 35 -6.86 1.12 19.91
N VAL A 36 -6.57 1.64 21.09
CA VAL A 36 -5.40 1.22 21.87
C VAL A 36 -5.59 -0.22 22.34
N GLY A 37 -4.54 -1.04 22.24
CA GLY A 37 -4.55 -2.43 22.67
C GLY A 37 -5.16 -3.40 21.67
N THR A 38 -5.71 -2.91 20.55
CA THR A 38 -6.18 -3.76 19.44
C THR A 38 -5.14 -3.83 18.32
N ALA A 39 -5.31 -4.81 17.43
CA ALA A 39 -4.46 -4.89 16.24
C ALA A 39 -4.73 -3.69 15.33
N ALA A 40 -3.67 -3.01 14.90
CA ALA A 40 -3.76 -1.94 13.91
C ALA A 40 -4.31 -2.47 12.56
N PRO A 41 -5.24 -1.75 11.91
CA PRO A 41 -5.74 -2.10 10.57
C PRO A 41 -4.63 -2.18 9.52
N ASP A 42 -4.67 -3.18 8.64
CA ASP A 42 -3.61 -3.38 7.65
C ASP A 42 -3.85 -2.53 6.39
N PHE A 43 -2.77 -1.99 5.83
CA PHE A 43 -2.80 -1.22 4.59
C PHE A 43 -1.45 -1.34 3.87
N ALA A 44 -1.49 -1.13 2.55
CA ALA A 44 -0.31 -1.07 1.70
C ALA A 44 -0.21 0.30 1.03
N LEU A 45 0.97 0.92 1.05
CA LEU A 45 1.22 2.19 0.38
C LEU A 45 2.44 2.05 -0.52
N GLU A 46 2.46 2.84 -1.58
CA GLU A 46 3.68 3.05 -2.37
C GLU A 46 4.67 3.89 -1.55
N GLY A 47 5.90 3.41 -1.44
CA GLY A 47 7.03 4.11 -0.85
C GLY A 47 7.57 5.20 -1.77
N GLN A 48 8.49 6.01 -1.25
CA GLN A 48 9.12 7.08 -2.03
C GLN A 48 10.03 6.55 -3.16
N ASP A 49 10.46 5.30 -3.04
CA ASP A 49 11.23 4.54 -4.01
C ASP A 49 10.36 3.77 -5.02
N GLY A 50 9.03 3.90 -4.93
CA GLY A 50 8.07 3.16 -5.75
C GLY A 50 7.77 1.75 -5.25
N GLU A 51 8.44 1.28 -4.20
CA GLU A 51 8.22 -0.04 -3.63
C GLU A 51 6.97 -0.06 -2.75
N VAL A 52 6.16 -1.10 -2.86
CA VAL A 52 4.95 -1.21 -2.03
C VAL A 52 5.31 -1.73 -0.64
N VAL A 53 5.01 -0.92 0.36
CA VAL A 53 5.22 -1.22 1.78
C VAL A 53 3.89 -1.55 2.44
N ARG A 54 3.81 -2.70 3.10
CA ARG A 54 2.62 -3.14 3.86
C ARG A 54 2.88 -3.14 5.36
N LEU A 55 1.96 -2.56 6.13
CA LEU A 55 2.12 -2.39 7.58
C LEU A 55 2.36 -3.73 8.29
N SER A 56 1.60 -4.78 7.94
CA SER A 56 1.75 -6.11 8.53
C SER A 56 3.13 -6.74 8.33
N GLY A 57 3.93 -6.28 7.37
CA GLY A 57 5.32 -6.71 7.18
C GLY A 57 6.25 -6.38 8.34
N PHE A 58 5.88 -5.42 9.19
CA PHE A 58 6.67 -5.01 10.37
C PHE A 58 6.25 -5.71 11.67
N ARG A 59 5.13 -6.43 11.66
CA ARG A 59 4.57 -7.08 12.85
C ARG A 59 5.59 -8.07 13.45
N GLY A 60 5.83 -7.94 14.75
CA GLY A 60 6.76 -8.78 15.51
C GLY A 60 8.25 -8.53 15.22
N ARG A 61 8.58 -7.59 14.31
CA ARG A 61 9.98 -7.27 13.96
C ARG A 61 10.47 -5.98 14.61
N ARG A 62 9.60 -4.98 14.73
CA ARG A 62 9.91 -3.68 15.33
C ARG A 62 8.65 -2.92 15.71
N ASN A 63 8.83 -1.88 16.53
CA ASN A 63 7.80 -0.87 16.76
C ASN A 63 7.71 0.05 15.54
N VAL A 64 6.49 0.49 15.22
CA VAL A 64 6.20 1.36 14.07
C VAL A 64 5.44 2.58 14.57
N VAL A 65 5.86 3.77 14.15
CA VAL A 65 5.16 5.03 14.38
C VAL A 65 4.55 5.47 13.06
N LEU A 66 3.25 5.76 13.06
CA LEU A 66 2.53 6.31 11.91
C LEU A 66 2.30 7.80 12.15
N SER A 67 2.78 8.63 11.23
CA SER A 67 2.57 10.08 11.26
C SER A 67 1.81 10.49 10.01
N PHE A 68 0.54 10.88 10.17
CA PHE A 68 -0.32 11.31 9.08
C PHE A 68 -0.32 12.84 8.99
N TYR A 69 -0.08 13.37 7.79
CA TYR A 69 -0.08 14.81 7.50
C TYR A 69 -0.93 15.10 6.27
N ARG A 70 -1.45 16.33 6.16
CA ARG A 70 -2.23 16.78 4.99
C ARG A 70 -1.33 17.60 4.07
N GLY A 71 -1.12 17.13 2.83
CA GLY A 71 -0.40 17.85 1.77
C GLY A 71 1.10 17.53 1.67
N HIS A 72 1.63 17.59 0.45
CA HIS A 72 3.06 17.59 0.13
C HIS A 72 3.57 19.03 0.25
N TRP A 73 4.69 19.25 0.93
CA TRP A 73 5.38 20.55 0.96
C TRP A 73 6.45 20.63 -0.13
#